data_AF-A0AA48H9E1-F1
#
_entry.id   AF-A0AA48H9E1-F1
#
_cell.length_a   1.000
_cell.length_b   1.000
_cell.length_c   1.000
_cell.angle_alpha   90.00
_cell.angle_beta   90.00
_cell.angle_gamma   90.00
#
_symmetry.space_group_name_H-M   'P 1'
#
loop_
_entity.id
_entity.type
_entity.pdbx_description
1 polymer ?
#
loop_
_entity_poly.entity_id
_entity_poly.type
_entity_poly.pdbx_seq_one_letter_code
_entity_poly.pdbx_strand_id
1 'polypeptide(L)'
;MGKGRTGAKAVLPERFEQAIDRCAMKIGAKDEDAYLAEWRRIPAGEAEGDPATIAAAEIARLDAEYDTDRLKRLIANDGHDTDRPAA
;
A
#
# COMPACT_ATOMS: atom_id res chain seq x y z
N MET A 1 13.00 -30.12 -2.23
CA MET A 1 11.68 -29.49 -2.48
C MET A 1 11.31 -28.75 -1.19
N GLY A 2 11.55 -27.43 -1.13
CA GLY A 2 11.52 -26.65 0.10
C GLY A 2 10.10 -26.46 0.65
N LYS A 3 9.93 -26.71 1.95
CA LYS A 3 8.67 -26.60 2.68
C LYS A 3 8.14 -25.16 2.63
N GLY A 4 6.85 -25.03 2.33
CA GLY A 4 6.17 -23.84 1.87
C GLY A 4 6.44 -22.56 2.67
N ARG A 5 6.84 -21.50 1.96
CA ARG A 5 6.62 -20.12 2.39
C ARG A 5 5.15 -19.81 2.12
N THR A 6 4.26 -20.15 3.07
CA THR A 6 2.85 -19.79 2.99
C THR A 6 2.73 -18.29 3.25
N GLY A 7 2.83 -17.47 2.20
CA GLY A 7 2.52 -16.06 2.28
C GLY A 7 1.01 -15.86 2.21
N ALA A 8 0.44 -15.07 3.12
CA ALA A 8 -0.92 -14.57 2.98
C ALA A 8 -0.91 -13.32 2.09
N LYS A 9 -1.95 -13.16 1.28
CA LYS A 9 -2.24 -11.94 0.53
C LYS A 9 -3.68 -11.54 0.84
N ALA A 10 -3.91 -10.26 1.07
CA ALA A 10 -5.23 -9.72 1.30
C ALA A 10 -5.35 -8.35 0.63
N VAL A 11 -6.57 -8.00 0.25
CA VAL A 11 -6.88 -6.78 -0.51
C VAL A 11 -7.15 -5.65 0.48
N LEU A 12 -6.57 -4.47 0.20
CA LEU A 12 -6.87 -3.26 0.96
C LEU A 12 -8.29 -2.74 0.63
N PRO A 13 -8.91 -1.94 1.51
CA PRO A 13 -10.18 -1.30 1.20
C PRO A 13 -10.15 -0.54 -0.14
N GLU A 14 -11.27 -0.53 -0.87
CA GLU A 14 -11.39 0.04 -2.23
C GLU A 14 -10.88 1.49 -2.36
N ARG A 15 -10.99 2.29 -1.29
CA ARG A 15 -10.51 3.67 -1.29
C ARG A 15 -9.01 3.82 -1.59
N PHE A 16 -8.20 2.80 -1.31
CA PHE A 16 -6.78 2.78 -1.65
C PHE A 16 -6.58 2.70 -3.16
N GLU A 17 -7.30 1.79 -3.82
CA GLU A 17 -7.30 1.66 -5.28
C GLU A 17 -7.77 2.96 -5.94
N GLN A 18 -8.89 3.52 -5.48
CA GLN A 18 -9.37 4.81 -6.00
C GLN A 18 -8.38 5.95 -5.79
N ALA A 19 -7.63 5.96 -4.69
CA ALA A 19 -6.62 6.99 -4.44
C ALA A 19 -5.43 6.86 -5.39
N ILE A 20 -4.99 5.63 -5.62
CA ILE A 20 -3.93 5.29 -6.55
C ILE A 20 -4.33 5.66 -7.99
N ASP A 21 -5.54 5.31 -8.43
CA ASP A 21 -6.05 5.67 -9.76
C ASP A 21 -6.13 7.18 -9.95
N ARG A 22 -6.66 7.91 -8.96
CA ARG A 22 -6.72 9.39 -9.01
C ARG A 22 -5.33 10.00 -9.10
N CYS A 23 -4.35 9.43 -8.40
CA CYS A 23 -2.97 9.86 -8.47
C CYS A 23 -2.38 9.62 -9.86
N ALA A 24 -2.55 8.42 -10.42
CA ALA A 24 -2.07 8.05 -11.75
C ALA A 24 -2.68 8.96 -12.83
N MET A 25 -3.99 9.21 -12.77
CA MET A 25 -4.67 10.15 -13.67
C MET A 25 -4.12 11.57 -13.55
N LYS A 26 -3.82 12.05 -12.35
CA LYS A 26 -3.29 13.40 -12.10
C LYS A 26 -1.90 13.60 -12.70
N ILE A 27 -0.99 12.64 -12.49
CA ILE A 27 0.39 12.73 -13.00
C ILE A 27 0.50 12.35 -14.49
N GLY A 28 -0.61 11.94 -15.11
CA GLY A 28 -0.63 11.52 -16.51
C GLY A 28 0.06 10.19 -16.76
N ALA A 29 0.21 9.34 -15.74
CA ALA A 29 0.66 7.95 -15.86
C ALA A 29 -0.46 7.10 -16.48
N LYS A 30 -0.65 7.27 -17.79
CA LYS A 30 -1.67 6.56 -18.58
C LYS A 30 -1.18 5.21 -19.09
N ASP A 31 0.13 4.98 -19.00
CA ASP A 31 0.79 3.78 -19.47
C ASP A 31 1.01 2.85 -18.27
N GLU A 32 0.59 1.59 -18.39
CA GLU A 32 0.66 0.57 -17.33
C GLU A 32 2.08 0.40 -16.77
N ASP A 33 3.10 0.61 -17.60
CA ASP A 33 4.50 0.58 -17.22
C ASP A 33 4.88 1.72 -16.26
N ALA A 34 4.37 2.93 -16.47
CA ALA A 34 4.61 4.07 -15.58
C ALA A 34 3.95 3.88 -14.22
N TYR A 35 2.79 3.21 -14.20
CA TYR A 35 2.07 2.86 -12.98
C TYR A 35 2.82 1.82 -12.15
N LEU A 36 3.30 0.75 -12.78
CA LEU A 36 4.03 -0.33 -12.10
C LEU A 36 5.46 0.07 -11.72
N ALA A 37 6.08 1.00 -12.44
CA ALA A 37 7.43 1.49 -12.14
C ALA A 37 7.55 2.10 -10.72
N GLU A 38 6.48 2.72 -10.21
CA GLU A 38 6.47 3.30 -8.87
C GLU A 38 6.16 2.30 -7.76
N TRP A 39 5.86 1.04 -8.09
CA TRP A 39 5.58 0.01 -7.10
C TRP A 39 6.84 -0.43 -6.40
N ARG A 40 6.85 -0.29 -5.07
CA ARG A 40 7.99 -0.65 -4.22
C ARG A 40 7.64 -1.80 -3.32
N ARG A 41 8.50 -2.81 -3.30
CA ARG A 41 8.44 -3.86 -2.27
C ARG A 41 9.26 -3.41 -1.07
N ILE A 42 8.57 -3.08 0.01
CA ILE A 42 9.22 -2.69 1.26
C ILE A 42 9.39 -3.95 2.13
N PRO A 43 10.61 -4.26 2.60
CA PRO A 43 10.78 -5.28 3.62
C PRO A 43 10.02 -4.85 4.88
N ALA A 44 8.99 -5.60 5.24
CA ALA A 44 8.45 -5.55 6.59
C ALA A 44 9.37 -6.40 7.49
N GLY A 45 9.52 -5.99 8.75
CA GLY A 45 10.28 -6.76 9.74
C GLY A 45 9.74 -8.18 9.91
N GLU A 46 10.46 -8.98 10.70
CA GLU A 46 9.99 -10.32 11.04
C GLU A 46 8.72 -10.21 11.90
N ALA A 47 7.69 -10.97 11.53
CA ALA A 47 6.44 -11.06 12.26
C ALA A 47 6.21 -12.53 12.65
N GLU A 48 5.97 -12.75 13.94
CA GLU A 48 5.66 -14.08 14.48
C GLU A 48 4.14 -14.32 14.45
N GLY A 49 3.73 -15.53 14.10
CA GLY A 49 2.33 -15.95 14.14
C GLY A 49 1.76 -16.36 12.78
N ASP A 50 0.43 -16.45 12.73
CA ASP A 50 -0.30 -16.87 11.55
C ASP A 50 -0.27 -15.79 10.44
N PRO A 51 0.14 -16.13 9.20
CA PRO A 51 0.23 -15.16 8.10
C PRO A 51 -1.07 -14.42 7.79
N ALA A 52 -2.24 -15.07 7.91
CA ALA A 52 -3.51 -14.42 7.64
C ALA A 52 -3.87 -13.40 8.73
N THR A 53 -3.57 -13.73 9.99
CA THR A 53 -3.73 -12.82 11.13
C THR A 53 -2.81 -11.60 10.99
N ILE A 54 -1.55 -11.81 10.61
CA ILE A 54 -0.59 -10.72 10.36
C ILE A 54 -1.08 -9.82 9.22
N ALA A 55 -1.54 -10.40 8.11
CA ALA A 55 -2.07 -9.63 6.98
C ALA A 55 -3.31 -8.80 7.35
N ALA A 56 -4.23 -9.36 8.14
CA ALA A 56 -5.42 -8.65 8.60
C ALA A 56 -5.06 -7.49 9.55
N ALA A 57 -4.13 -7.71 10.49
CA ALA A 57 -3.65 -6.67 11.39
C ALA A 57 -2.96 -5.53 10.63
N GLU A 58 -2.14 -5.86 9.62
CA GLU A 58 -1.46 -4.86 8.81
C GLU A 58 -2.44 -4.08 7.93
N ILE A 59 -3.46 -4.73 7.37
CA ILE A 59 -4.55 -4.03 6.67
C ILE A 59 -5.26 -3.07 7.62
N ALA A 60 -5.62 -3.49 8.84
CA ALA A 60 -6.27 -2.62 9.81
C ALA A 60 -5.39 -1.43 10.22
N ARG A 61 -4.07 -1.66 10.36
CA ARG A 61 -3.09 -0.61 10.64
C ARG A 61 -3.02 0.41 9.50
N LEU A 62 -2.88 -0.08 8.25
CA LEU A 62 -2.86 0.76 7.06
C LEU A 62 -4.19 1.51 6.88
N ASP A 63 -5.32 0.86 7.13
CA ASP A 63 -6.65 1.45 7.07
C ASP A 63 -6.77 2.63 8.04
N ALA A 64 -6.36 2.44 9.30
CA ALA A 64 -6.39 3.51 10.29
C ALA A 64 -5.36 4.63 10.00
N GLU A 65 -4.16 4.29 9.53
CA GLU A 65 -3.09 5.25 9.27
C GLU A 65 -3.32 6.09 8.02
N TYR A 66 -3.88 5.49 6.96
CA TYR A 66 -4.20 6.13 5.69
C TYR A 66 -5.71 6.36 5.60
N ASP A 67 -6.16 7.28 6.44
CA ASP A 67 -7.53 7.79 6.41
C ASP A 67 -7.82 8.58 5.13
N THR A 68 -9.08 8.99 4.96
CA THR A 68 -9.52 9.74 3.79
C THR A 68 -8.73 11.03 3.56
N ASP A 69 -8.33 11.75 4.62
CA ASP A 69 -7.66 13.03 4.48
C ASP A 69 -6.18 12.87 4.14
N ARG A 70 -5.51 11.85 4.69
CA ARG A 70 -4.14 11.50 4.30
C ARG A 70 -4.08 11.01 2.86
N LEU A 71 -5.04 10.18 2.42
CA LEU A 71 -5.13 9.76 1.02
C LEU A 71 -5.30 10.96 0.07
N LYS A 72 -6.13 11.97 0.43
CA LYS A 72 -6.24 13.21 -0.34
C LYS A 72 -4.90 13.97 -0.41
N ARG A 73 -4.16 14.05 0.70
CA ARG A 73 -2.83 14.69 0.73
C ARG A 73 -1.82 13.96 -0.16
N LEU A 74 -1.83 12.62 -0.15
CA LEU A 74 -1.01 11.82 -1.06
C LEU A 74 -1.34 12.11 -2.52
N ILE A 75 -2.61 12.13 -2.90
CA ILE A 75 -3.03 12.47 -4.27
C ILE A 75 -2.59 13.91 -4.62
N ALA A 76 -2.76 14.86 -3.70
CA ALA A 76 -2.32 16.23 -3.89
C ALA A 76 -0.79 16.34 -4.05
N ASN A 77 -0.04 15.39 -3.51
CA ASN A 77 1.42 15.31 -3.59
C ASN A 77 1.94 14.18 -4.49
N ASP A 78 1.19 13.84 -5.55
CA ASP A 78 1.63 12.91 -6.60
C ASP A 78 2.02 11.51 -6.08
N GLY A 79 1.41 11.08 -4.96
CA GLY A 79 1.64 9.78 -4.33
C GLY A 79 2.80 9.77 -3.33
N HIS A 80 3.45 10.91 -3.10
CA HIS A 80 4.56 11.01 -2.16
C HIS A 80 4.09 11.34 -0.75
N ASP A 81 4.42 10.45 0.19
CA ASP A 81 4.10 10.61 1.60
C ASP A 81 5.16 11.45 2.30
N THR A 82 4.87 12.73 2.51
CA THR A 82 5.73 13.65 3.27
C THR A 82 5.38 13.68 4.75
N ASP A 83 4.26 13.08 5.13
CA ASP A 83 3.73 13.09 6.50
C ASP A 83 4.09 11.81 7.27
N ARG A 84 4.80 10.87 6.62
CA ARG A 84 5.23 9.64 7.28
C ARG A 84 6.25 9.99 8.36
N PRO A 85 6.02 9.64 9.64
CA PRO A 85 7.09 9.74 10.63
C PRO A 85 8.27 8.90 10.18
N ALA A 86 9.49 9.40 10.39
CA ALA A 86 10.69 8.59 10.18
C ALA A 86 10.56 7.31 11.03
N ALA A 87 10.68 6.17 10.37
CA ALA A 87 10.67 4.86 11.03
C ALA A 87 11.85 4.69 11.98
#